data_AF-A0A1I5Y9P1-F1
#
_entry.id   AF-A0A1I5Y9P1-F1
#
_cell.length_a   1.000
_cell.length_b   1.000
_cell.length_c   1.000
_cell.angle_alpha   90.00
_cell.angle_beta   90.00
_cell.angle_gamma   90.00
#
_symmetry.space_group_name_H-M   'P 1'
#
loop_
_entity.id
_entity.type
_entity.pdbx_description
1 polymer ?
#
loop_
_entity_poly.entity_id
_entity_poly.type
_entity_poly.pdbx_seq_one_letter_code
_entity_poly.pdbx_strand_id
1 'polypeptide(L)'
;MATKTIARLRTPVSSDGSAQDPTDLLENTLAQLEALLWACHGEDIDWCSGDGPRHLDNLLWLAADLAHQAGELFQRSEMARRKAPETGS
;
A
#
# COMPACT_ATOMS: atom_id res chain seq x y z
N MET A 1 -9.29 -45.48 -3.20
CA MET A 1 -10.14 -44.27 -3.17
C MET A 1 -9.41 -43.23 -2.33
N ALA A 2 -8.88 -42.16 -2.91
CA ALA A 2 -8.03 -41.17 -2.21
C ALA A 2 -8.86 -39.94 -1.81
N THR A 3 -8.96 -39.69 -0.50
CA THR A 3 -9.67 -38.54 0.06
C THR A 3 -8.87 -37.26 -0.16
N LYS A 4 -9.46 -36.29 -0.86
CA LYS A 4 -8.86 -34.99 -1.18
C LYS A 4 -8.92 -34.07 0.05
N THR A 5 -7.80 -33.92 0.75
CA THR A 5 -7.63 -32.93 1.82
C THR A 5 -7.60 -31.53 1.21
N ILE A 6 -8.72 -30.81 1.28
CA ILE A 6 -8.78 -29.39 0.92
C ILE A 6 -8.16 -28.61 2.08
N ALA A 7 -6.96 -28.07 1.88
CA ALA A 7 -6.36 -27.12 2.80
C ALA A 7 -7.31 -25.93 3.00
N ARG A 8 -7.62 -25.60 4.25
CA ARG A 8 -8.48 -24.45 4.58
C ARG A 8 -7.89 -23.19 3.96
N LEU A 9 -8.65 -22.56 3.07
CA LEU A 9 -8.43 -21.19 2.66
C LEU A 9 -8.40 -20.36 3.95
N ARG A 10 -7.23 -19.81 4.31
CA ARG A 10 -7.19 -18.71 5.28
C ARG A 10 -7.80 -17.52 4.56
N THR A 11 -9.09 -17.28 4.79
CA THR A 11 -9.71 -16.00 4.48
C THR A 11 -8.82 -14.94 5.14
N PRO A 12 -8.21 -14.00 4.39
CA PRO A 12 -7.59 -12.86 5.04
C PRO A 12 -8.67 -12.21 5.90
N VAL A 13 -8.37 -12.01 7.18
CA VAL A 13 -9.21 -11.20 8.05
C VAL A 13 -9.37 -9.86 7.33
N SER A 14 -10.59 -9.62 6.84
CA SER A 14 -10.97 -8.29 6.40
C SER A 14 -10.80 -7.42 7.63
N SER A 15 -9.89 -6.44 7.58
CA SER A 15 -9.77 -5.45 8.65
C SER A 15 -11.16 -4.91 8.89
N ASP A 16 -11.63 -5.16 10.11
CA ASP A 16 -12.96 -4.79 10.57
C ASP A 16 -13.16 -3.29 10.33
N GLY A 17 -14.37 -2.92 9.94
CA GLY A 17 -14.75 -1.60 9.45
C GLY A 17 -14.77 -0.54 10.55
N SER A 18 -13.63 -0.31 11.20
CA SER A 18 -13.35 0.96 11.86
C SER A 18 -12.93 1.94 10.77
N ALA A 19 -13.48 3.15 10.76
CA ALA A 19 -12.99 4.22 9.91
C ALA A 19 -11.50 4.40 10.19
N GLN A 20 -10.67 3.83 9.33
CA GLN A 20 -9.23 3.72 9.53
C GLN A 20 -8.66 5.13 9.59
N ASP A 21 -7.89 5.45 10.62
CA ASP A 21 -7.40 6.80 10.84
C ASP A 21 -6.62 7.26 9.59
N PRO A 22 -6.82 8.50 9.10
CA PRO A 22 -6.10 8.98 7.93
C PRO A 22 -4.57 8.88 8.08
N THR A 23 -4.05 8.93 9.30
CA THR A 23 -2.62 8.74 9.60
C THR A 23 -2.20 7.29 9.45
N ASP A 24 -2.98 6.34 9.98
CA ASP A 24 -2.71 4.90 9.83
C ASP A 24 -2.75 4.49 8.34
N LEU A 25 -3.71 5.04 7.59
CA LEU A 25 -3.80 4.83 6.14
C LEU A 25 -2.59 5.42 5.42
N LEU A 26 -2.16 6.64 5.78
CA LEU A 26 -0.98 7.28 5.21
C LEU A 26 0.27 6.42 5.44
N GLU A 27 0.49 5.96 6.68
CA GLU A 27 1.64 5.13 7.04
C GLU A 27 1.66 3.83 6.22
N ASN A 28 0.51 3.16 6.11
CA ASN A 28 0.38 1.96 5.29
C ASN A 28 0.66 2.24 3.80
N THR A 29 0.14 3.34 3.24
CA THR A 29 0.39 3.71 1.84
C THR A 29 1.87 4.01 1.60
N LEU A 30 2.54 4.71 2.52
CA LEU A 30 3.99 4.98 2.42
C LEU A 30 4.81 3.69 2.52
N ALA A 31 4.47 2.77 3.41
CA ALA A 31 5.13 1.48 3.52
C ALA A 31 4.96 0.63 2.25
N GLN A 32 3.78 0.68 1.61
CA GLN A 32 3.55 0.00 0.31
C GLN A 32 4.37 0.64 -0.81
N LEU A 33 4.45 1.97 -0.85
CA LEU A 33 5.28 2.69 -1.82
C LEU A 33 6.77 2.35 -1.64
N GLU A 34 7.26 2.33 -0.40
CA GLU A 34 8.64 1.95 -0.09
C GLU A 34 8.95 0.52 -0.52
N ALA A 35 8.08 -0.44 -0.18
CA ALA A 35 8.24 -1.83 -0.58
C ALA A 35 8.24 -2.00 -2.12
N LEU A 36 7.38 -1.26 -2.82
CA LEU A 36 7.31 -1.24 -4.28
C LEU A 36 8.62 -0.72 -4.90
N LEU A 37 9.14 0.39 -4.39
CA LEU A 37 10.40 0.97 -4.85
C LEU A 37 11.58 0.03 -4.56
N TRP A 38 11.60 -0.61 -3.40
CA TRP A 38 12.59 -1.64 -3.08
C TRP A 38 12.55 -2.81 -4.05
N ALA A 39 11.36 -3.29 -4.41
CA ALA A 39 11.22 -4.34 -5.40
C ALA A 39 11.77 -3.92 -6.78
N CYS A 40 11.66 -2.63 -7.15
CA CYS A 40 12.23 -2.11 -8.40
C CYS A 40 13.77 -2.11 -8.42
N HIS A 41 14.39 -2.02 -7.25
CA HIS A 41 15.84 -1.95 -7.07
C HIS A 41 16.57 -3.29 -7.05
N GLY A 42 15.87 -4.43 -7.19
CA GLY A 42 16.50 -5.75 -7.18
C GLY A 42 17.51 -5.93 -8.32
N GLU A 43 18.75 -6.33 -8.00
CA GLU A 43 19.82 -6.57 -8.98
C GLU A 43 19.47 -7.66 -10.02
N ASP A 44 18.47 -8.49 -9.73
CA ASP A 44 18.07 -9.62 -10.58
C ASP A 44 16.98 -9.28 -11.61
N ILE A 45 16.54 -8.02 -11.73
CA ILE A 45 15.45 -7.66 -12.64
C ILE A 45 15.97 -7.01 -13.92
N ASP A 46 15.81 -7.72 -15.04
CA ASP A 46 16.06 -7.17 -16.37
C ASP A 46 14.86 -6.34 -16.85
N TRP A 47 14.91 -5.04 -16.56
CA TRP A 47 13.94 -4.07 -17.04
C TRP A 47 14.09 -3.70 -18.53
N CYS A 48 15.21 -4.05 -19.16
CA CYS A 48 15.58 -3.57 -20.49
C CYS A 48 15.18 -4.53 -21.62
N SER A 49 14.92 -5.81 -21.30
CA SER A 49 14.62 -6.83 -22.31
C SER A 49 13.20 -7.39 -22.20
N GLY A 50 12.71 -7.96 -23.30
CA GLY A 50 11.42 -8.64 -23.34
C GLY A 50 10.26 -7.74 -22.91
N ASP A 51 9.50 -8.19 -21.92
CA ASP A 51 8.39 -7.41 -21.35
C ASP A 51 8.82 -6.44 -20.23
N GLY A 52 10.12 -6.37 -19.92
CA GLY A 52 10.69 -5.53 -18.86
C GLY A 52 10.25 -4.06 -18.91
N PRO A 53 10.34 -3.38 -20.07
CA PRO A 53 9.97 -1.96 -20.17
C PRO A 53 8.50 -1.69 -19.86
N ARG A 54 7.61 -2.60 -20.27
CA ARG A 54 6.17 -2.49 -20.00
C ARG A 54 5.86 -2.76 -18.52
N HIS A 55 6.55 -3.71 -17.89
CA HIS A 55 6.39 -3.97 -16.46
C HIS A 55 6.91 -2.79 -15.63
N LEU A 56 8.04 -2.20 -16.02
CA LEU A 56 8.58 -1.00 -15.39
C LEU A 56 7.60 0.18 -15.51
N ASP A 57 7.06 0.43 -16.69
CA ASP A 57 6.06 1.50 -16.91
C ASP A 57 4.84 1.35 -15.99
N ASN A 58 4.30 0.13 -15.88
CA ASN A 58 3.19 -0.18 -14.97
C ASN A 58 3.56 0.04 -13.49
N LEU A 59 4.77 -0.33 -13.08
CA LEU A 59 5.25 -0.14 -11.70
C LEU A 59 5.45 1.35 -11.39
N LEU A 60 6.01 2.11 -12.32
CA LEU A 60 6.16 3.56 -12.19
C LEU A 60 4.79 4.26 -12.11
N TRP A 61 3.82 3.81 -12.91
CA TRP A 61 2.44 4.30 -12.82
C TRP A 61 1.83 4.01 -11.46
N LEU A 62 2.00 2.79 -10.93
CA LEU A 62 1.51 2.43 -9.60
C LEU A 62 2.19 3.24 -8.49
N ALA A 63 3.50 3.47 -8.59
CA ALA A 63 4.24 4.29 -7.65
C ALA A 63 3.74 5.75 -7.65
N ALA A 64 3.45 6.31 -8.83
CA ALA A 64 2.88 7.64 -8.97
C ALA A 64 1.48 7.74 -8.33
N ASP A 65 0.64 6.72 -8.53
CA ASP A 65 -0.69 6.67 -7.93
C ASP A 65 -0.62 6.56 -6.39
N LEU A 66 0.23 5.69 -5.85
CA LEU A 66 0.46 5.58 -4.40
C LEU A 66 1.00 6.88 -3.80
N ALA A 67 1.92 7.57 -4.48
CA ALA A 67 2.43 8.86 -4.04
C ALA A 67 1.34 9.94 -4.02
N HIS A 68 0.44 9.94 -5.01
CA HIS A 68 -0.70 10.85 -5.03
C HIS A 68 -1.67 10.56 -3.87
N GLN A 69 -2.00 9.28 -3.62
CA GLN A 69 -2.85 8.87 -2.50
C GLN A 69 -2.23 9.25 -1.15
N ALA A 70 -0.92 9.06 -0.96
CA ALA A 70 -0.23 9.51 0.25
C ALA A 70 -0.34 11.03 0.45
N GLY A 71 -0.24 11.83 -0.62
CA GLY A 71 -0.46 13.27 -0.55
C GLY A 71 -1.86 13.64 -0.03
N GLU A 72 -2.91 12.99 -0.57
CA GLU A 72 -4.29 13.18 -0.13
C GLU A 72 -4.51 12.77 1.32
N LEU A 73 -3.96 11.61 1.73
CA LEU A 73 -4.07 11.11 3.10
C LEU A 73 -3.35 12.01 4.09
N PHE A 74 -2.19 12.57 3.72
CA PHE A 74 -1.48 13.56 4.53
C PHE A 74 -2.30 14.83 4.75
N GLN A 75 -2.95 15.36 3.71
CA GLN A 75 -3.83 16.52 3.89
C GLN A 75 -4.99 16.19 4.84
N ARG A 76 -5.58 14.99 4.71
CA ARG A 76 -6.68 14.55 5.58
C ARG A 76 -6.23 14.34 7.03
N SER A 77 -5.05 13.78 7.27
CA SER A 77 -4.49 13.61 8.62
C SER A 77 -4.19 14.95 9.28
N GLU A 78 -3.61 15.90 8.53
CA GLU A 78 -3.38 17.27 9.04
C GLU A 78 -4.69 17.99 9.35
N MET A 79 -5.72 17.86 8.51
CA MET A 79 -7.04 18.41 8.78
C MET A 79 -7.70 17.77 10.01
N ALA A 80 -7.55 16.45 10.19
CA ALA A 80 -8.04 15.74 11.37
C ALA A 80 -7.33 16.21 12.64
N ARG A 81 -5.99 16.33 12.61
CA ARG A 81 -5.19 16.84 13.74
C ARG A 81 -5.60 18.25 14.16
N ARG A 82 -5.89 19.13 13.20
CA ARG A 82 -6.33 20.52 13.46
C ARG A 82 -7.77 20.61 14.00
N LYS A 83 -8.61 19.61 13.72
CA LYS A 83 -10.00 19.56 14.19
C LYS A 83 -10.15 18.89 15.56
N ALA A 84 -9.16 18.13 16.01
CA ALA A 84 -9.12 17.65 17.38
C ALA A 84 -8.98 18.87 18.31
N PRO A 85 -9.99 19.20 19.15
CA PRO A 85 -9.84 20.27 20.10
C PRO A 85 -8.69 19.92 21.04
N GLU A 86 -7.90 20.92 21.43
CA GLU A 86 -6.92 20.77 22.49
C GLU A 86 -7.65 20.32 23.76
N THR A 87 -7.74 18.99 23.98
CA THR A 87 -8.04 18.43 25.29
C THR A 87 -6.79 18.62 26.14
N GLY A 88 -6.50 19.87 26.45
CA GLY A 88 -5.68 20.25 27.58
C GLY A 88 -6.53 20.14 28.83
N SER A 89 -6.08 19.34 29.79
CA SER A 89 -6.04 19.77 31.18
C SER A 89 -4.99 18.96 31.95
#